data_AF-A0A959N0W2-F1
#
_entry.id   AF-A0A959N0W2-F1
#
_cell.length_a   1.000
_cell.length_b   1.000
_cell.length_c   1.000
_cell.angle_alpha   90.00
_cell.angle_beta   90.00
_cell.angle_gamma   90.00
#
_symmetry.space_group_name_H-M   'P 1'
#
loop_
_entity.id
_entity.type
_entity.pdbx_description
1 polymer ?
#
loop_
_entity_poly.entity_id
_entity_poly.type
_entity_poly.pdbx_seq_one_letter_code
_entity_poly.pdbx_strand_id
1 'polypeptide(L)'
;MKDELKFNIFFYTSVVLAVWFALTSWAWFYYANLFYSLPFGLLSLLFWHLGKKNDTNKKRYKVPVIILIIGAVSSILTLLFFLIFN
;
A
#
# COMPACT_ATOMS: atom_id res chain seq x y z
N MET A 1 19.51 -16.48 -10.61
CA MET A 1 18.40 -17.23 -9.97
C MET A 1 18.05 -16.73 -8.56
N LYS A 2 19.01 -16.56 -7.62
CA LYS A 2 18.70 -16.04 -6.25
C LYS A 2 18.13 -14.62 -6.24
N ASP A 3 18.56 -13.75 -7.14
CA ASP A 3 18.11 -12.35 -7.14
C ASP A 3 16.70 -12.17 -7.72
N GLU A 4 16.31 -12.99 -8.71
CA GLU A 4 14.94 -13.02 -9.22
C GLU A 4 13.92 -13.44 -8.14
N LEU A 5 14.27 -14.43 -7.31
CA LEU A 5 13.43 -14.84 -6.20
C LEU A 5 13.24 -13.70 -5.19
N LYS A 6 14.31 -12.97 -4.85
CA LYS A 6 14.23 -11.80 -3.95
C LYS A 6 13.29 -10.72 -4.51
N PHE A 7 13.41 -10.39 -5.80
CA PHE A 7 12.54 -9.37 -6.40
C PHE A 7 11.09 -9.82 -6.49
N ASN A 8 10.83 -11.10 -6.73
CA ASN A 8 9.48 -11.66 -6.67
C ASN A 8 8.89 -11.52 -5.26
N ILE A 9 9.66 -11.85 -4.22
CA ILE A 9 9.22 -11.69 -2.83
C ILE A 9 8.90 -10.23 -2.52
N PHE A 10 9.77 -9.28 -2.90
CA PHE A 10 9.50 -7.85 -2.70
C PHE A 10 8.26 -7.38 -3.43
N PHE A 11 8.06 -7.83 -4.67
CA PHE A 11 6.85 -7.51 -5.44
C PHE A 11 5.59 -8.05 -4.76
N TYR A 12 5.52 -9.35 -4.45
CA TYR A 12 4.34 -9.94 -3.82
C TYR A 12 4.07 -9.34 -2.44
N THR A 13 5.11 -9.12 -1.63
CA THR A 13 4.99 -8.47 -0.32
C THR A 13 4.43 -7.06 -0.47
N SER A 14 4.94 -6.27 -1.43
CA SER A 14 4.41 -4.92 -1.69
C SER A 14 2.94 -4.94 -2.09
N VAL A 15 2.52 -5.91 -2.91
CA VAL A 15 1.12 -6.05 -3.34
C VAL A 15 0.22 -6.43 -2.17
N VAL A 16 0.59 -7.44 -1.38
CA VAL A 16 -0.21 -7.88 -0.21
C VAL A 16 -0.39 -6.74 0.78
N LEU A 17 0.68 -6.01 1.09
CA LEU A 17 0.62 -4.86 1.98
C LEU A 17 -0.21 -3.70 1.40
N ALA A 18 -0.13 -3.45 0.09
CA ALA A 18 -0.94 -2.43 -0.57
C ALA A 18 -2.43 -2.79 -0.51
N VAL A 19 -2.77 -4.06 -0.77
CA VAL A 19 -4.15 -4.55 -0.70
C VAL A 19 -4.67 -4.44 0.73
N TRP A 20 -3.88 -4.85 1.71
CA TRP A 20 -4.23 -4.69 3.13
C TRP A 20 -4.55 -3.23 3.44
N PHE A 21 -3.63 -2.31 3.11
CA PHE A 21 -3.84 -0.87 3.28
C PHE A 21 -5.14 -0.41 2.62
N ALA A 22 -5.38 -0.74 1.36
CA ALA A 22 -6.59 -0.32 0.66
C ALA A 22 -7.88 -0.88 1.29
N LEU A 23 -7.83 -2.08 1.87
CA LEU A 23 -8.95 -2.69 2.57
C LEU A 23 -9.15 -2.17 4.00
N THR A 24 -8.14 -1.58 4.63
CA THR A 24 -8.23 -1.10 6.02
C THR A 24 -8.21 0.43 6.13
N SER A 25 -7.93 1.15 5.04
CA SER A 25 -7.71 2.60 5.07
C SER A 25 -8.94 3.46 5.31
N TRP A 26 -10.12 2.87 5.21
CA TRP A 26 -11.41 3.49 5.52
C TRP A 26 -11.76 3.47 7.02
N ALA A 27 -11.07 2.64 7.81
CA ALA A 27 -11.39 2.42 9.22
C ALA A 27 -10.80 3.52 10.12
N TRP A 28 -11.45 4.68 10.15
CA TRP A 28 -11.07 5.82 11.01
C TRP A 28 -11.61 5.75 12.44
N PHE A 29 -12.36 4.70 12.79
CA PHE A 29 -12.85 4.48 14.16
C PHE A 29 -11.70 4.54 15.17
N TYR A 30 -11.80 5.44 16.15
CA TYR A 30 -10.77 5.67 17.18
C TYR A 30 -9.35 5.86 16.61
N TYR A 31 -9.20 6.48 15.43
CA TYR A 31 -7.90 6.66 14.78
C TYR A 31 -7.18 5.36 14.41
N ALA A 32 -7.88 4.22 14.35
CA ALA A 32 -7.29 2.91 14.03
C ALA A 32 -6.49 2.90 12.72
N ASN A 33 -6.93 3.68 11.72
CA ASN A 33 -6.24 3.85 10.44
C ASN A 33 -4.74 4.22 10.59
N LEU A 34 -4.39 5.05 11.60
CA LEU A 34 -3.01 5.49 11.86
C LEU A 34 -2.09 4.35 12.30
N PHE A 35 -2.63 3.34 12.99
CA PHE A 35 -1.84 2.25 13.56
C PHE A 35 -1.90 0.96 12.74
N TYR A 36 -3.01 0.70 12.05
CA TYR A 36 -3.26 -0.59 11.38
C TYR A 36 -3.17 -0.55 9.86
N SER A 37 -3.29 0.62 9.25
CA SER A 37 -3.35 0.74 7.80
C SER A 37 -2.16 1.53 7.28
N LEU A 38 -1.96 2.76 7.75
CA LEU A 38 -0.87 3.64 7.31
C LEU A 38 0.54 3.02 7.39
N PRO A 39 0.95 2.32 8.48
CA PRO A 39 2.27 1.70 8.51
C PRO A 39 2.42 0.60 7.45
N PHE A 40 1.35 -0.16 7.15
CA PHE A 40 1.37 -1.19 6.11
C PHE A 40 1.42 -0.58 4.71
N GLY A 41 0.73 0.53 4.48
CA GLY A 41 0.84 1.32 3.25
C GLY A 41 2.25 1.87 3.02
N LEU A 42 2.88 2.41 4.06
CA LEU A 42 4.27 2.87 4.03
C LEU A 42 5.26 1.74 3.77
N LEU A 43 5.09 0.60 4.45
CA LEU A 43 5.92 -0.60 4.22
C LEU A 43 5.78 -1.10 2.79
N SER A 44 4.56 -1.16 2.25
CA SER A 44 4.33 -1.50 0.84
C SER A 44 5.11 -0.59 -0.10
N LEU A 45 5.07 0.72 0.15
CA LEU A 45 5.75 1.73 -0.67
C LEU A 45 7.28 1.58 -0.60
N LEU A 46 7.82 1.25 0.57
CA LEU A 46 9.24 0.96 0.77
C LEU A 46 9.66 -0.29 -0.01
N PHE A 47 8.93 -1.40 0.11
CA PHE A 47 9.20 -2.63 -0.64
C PHE A 47 9.06 -2.45 -2.15
N TRP A 48 8.06 -1.67 -2.58
CA TRP A 48 7.89 -1.28 -3.97
C TRP A 48 9.11 -0.51 -4.48
N HIS A 49 9.60 0.47 -3.73
CA HIS A 49 10.74 1.29 -4.14
C HIS A 49 12.02 0.46 -4.24
N LEU A 50 12.30 -0.38 -3.23
CA LEU A 50 13.46 -1.28 -3.21
C LEU A 50 13.42 -2.33 -4.32
N GLY A 51 12.25 -2.92 -4.58
CA GLY A 51 12.05 -3.89 -5.65
C GLY A 51 12.20 -3.26 -7.04
N LYS A 52 11.50 -2.16 -7.30
CA LYS A 52 11.52 -1.47 -8.61
C LYS A 52 12.91 -0.98 -9.02
N LYS A 53 13.74 -0.54 -8.06
CA LYS A 53 15.09 -0.04 -8.35
C LYS A 53 16.00 -1.12 -8.93
N ASN A 54 15.87 -2.35 -8.43
CA ASN A 54 16.82 -3.43 -8.68
C ASN A 54 16.31 -4.49 -9.66
N ASP A 55 15.04 -4.42 -10.05
CA ASP A 55 14.38 -5.40 -10.92
C ASP A 55 14.36 -4.97 -12.39
N THR A 56 14.61 -5.93 -13.28
CA THR A 56 14.57 -5.77 -14.74
C THR A 56 13.14 -5.49 -15.24
N ASN A 57 12.12 -6.07 -14.60
CA ASN A 57 10.72 -5.90 -15.00
C ASN A 57 10.03 -4.78 -14.20
N LYS A 58 10.36 -3.53 -14.50
CA LYS A 58 9.81 -2.36 -13.81
C LYS A 58 8.30 -2.14 -14.02
N LYS A 59 7.70 -2.74 -15.05
CA LYS A 59 6.28 -2.53 -15.41
C LYS A 59 5.32 -3.13 -14.37
N ARG A 60 5.68 -4.28 -13.76
CA ARG A 60 4.82 -4.97 -12.77
C ARG A 60 4.55 -4.14 -11.51
N TYR A 61 5.53 -3.33 -11.11
CA TYR A 61 5.44 -2.44 -9.96
C TYR A 61 4.43 -1.29 -10.12
N LYS A 62 3.77 -1.12 -11.28
CA LYS A 62 2.64 -0.20 -11.39
C LYS A 62 1.43 -0.65 -10.57
N VAL A 63 1.21 -1.96 -10.45
CA VAL A 63 0.08 -2.55 -9.74
C VAL A 63 0.02 -2.12 -8.27
N PRO A 64 1.05 -2.34 -7.43
CA PRO A 64 1.01 -1.94 -6.02
C PRO A 64 0.85 -0.43 -5.84
N VAL A 65 1.37 0.40 -6.75
CA VAL A 65 1.19 1.87 -6.69
C VAL A 65 -0.26 2.27 -6.91
N ILE A 66 -0.92 1.68 -7.91
CA ILE A 66 -2.34 1.96 -8.17
C ILE A 66 -3.18 1.57 -6.95
N ILE A 67 -2.90 0.41 -6.33
CA ILE A 67 -3.60 -0.03 -5.13
C ILE A 67 -3.37 0.93 -3.96
N LEU A 68 -2.13 1.40 -3.75
CA LEU A 68 -1.81 2.40 -2.73
C LEU A 68 -2.54 3.72 -2.97
N ILE A 69 -2.63 4.18 -4.23
CA ILE A 69 -3.38 5.39 -4.58
C ILE A 69 -4.87 5.21 -4.26
N ILE A 70 -5.47 4.08 -4.64
CA ILE A 70 -6.88 3.77 -4.34
C ILE A 70 -7.10 3.78 -2.83
N GLY A 71 -6.23 3.12 -2.07
CA GLY A 71 -6.29 3.10 -0.60
C GLY A 71 -6.17 4.49 0.02
N ALA A 72 -5.27 5.33 -0.51
CA ALA A 72 -5.08 6.70 -0.02
C ALA A 72 -6.28 7.58 -0.32
N VAL A 73 -6.82 7.52 -1.54
CA VAL A 73 -8.04 8.25 -1.93
C VAL A 73 -9.22 7.79 -1.06
N SER A 74 -9.40 6.48 -0.87
CA SER A 74 -10.44 5.94 0.01
C SER A 74 -10.29 6.43 1.45
N SER A 75 -9.06 6.48 1.97
CA SER A 75 -8.76 7.01 3.30
C SER A 75 -9.14 8.48 3.46
N ILE A 76 -8.81 9.30 2.45
CA ILE A 76 -9.12 10.74 2.46
C ILE A 76 -10.63 10.95 2.37
N LEU A 77 -11.32 10.25 1.46
CA LEU A 77 -12.77 10.37 1.29
C LEU A 77 -13.54 9.99 2.55
N THR A 78 -13.13 8.90 3.21
CA THR A 78 -13.77 8.44 4.46
C THR A 78 -13.47 9.39 5.62
N LEU A 79 -12.26 9.95 5.71
CA LEU A 79 -11.94 10.99 6.69
C LEU A 79 -12.79 12.24 6.49
N LEU A 80 -12.92 12.72 5.25
CA LEU A 80 -13.75 13.88 4.92
C LEU A 80 -15.22 13.63 5.25
N PHE A 81 -15.74 12.45 4.93
CA PHE A 81 -17.09 12.06 5.30
C PHE A 81 -17.28 12.10 6.83
N PHE A 82 -16.36 11.52 7.58
CA PHE A 82 -16.43 11.52 9.04
C PHE A 82 -16.35 12.95 9.62
N LEU A 83 -15.55 13.84 9.04
CA LEU A 83 -15.40 15.23 9.51
C LEU A 83 -16.61 16.12 9.18
N ILE A 84 -17.36 15.81 8.12
CA ILE A 84 -18.53 16.60 7.70
C ILE A 84 -19.81 16.16 8.41
N PHE A 85 -19.96 14.85 8.66
CA PHE A 85 -21.20 14.25 9.15
C PHE A 85 -21.17 13.84 10.63
N ASN A 86 -20.03 13.99 11.32
CA ASN A 86 -19.87 13.78 12.76
C ASN A 86 -19.36 15.07 13.41
#